data_AF-A0AA47GU63-F1
#
_entry.id   AF-A0AA47GU63-F1
#
_cell.length_a   1.000
_cell.length_b   1.000
_cell.length_c   1.000
_cell.angle_alpha   90.00
_cell.angle_beta   90.00
_cell.angle_gamma   90.00
#
_symmetry.space_group_name_H-M   'P 1'
#
loop_
_entity.id
_entity.type
_entity.pdbx_description
1 polymer ?
#
loop_
_entity_poly.entity_id
_entity_poly.type
_entity_poly.pdbx_seq_one_letter_code
_entity_poly.pdbx_strand_id
1 'polypeptide(L)' 'CLLGQLAGDALGSLVEFQSPDEIRRGYPDGVRELADGGTWNTIAGQPTDDSEMALLLARMLVKTGLYDPEAAR' A
#
# COMPACT_ATOMS: atom_id res chain seq x y z
N CYS A 1 -11.99 -4.34 -5.97
CA CYS A 1 -11.65 -4.58 -4.55
C CYS A 1 -10.63 -3.55 -4.06
N LEU A 2 -11.06 -2.30 -3.81
CA LEU A 2 -10.12 -1.22 -3.42
C LEU A 2 -9.57 -1.42 -2.01
N LEU A 3 -10.41 -1.84 -1.05
CA LEU A 3 -9.97 -2.08 0.33
C LEU A 3 -8.87 -3.13 0.47
N GLY A 4 -8.91 -4.20 -0.35
CA GLY A 4 -7.86 -5.22 -0.34
C GLY A 4 -6.52 -4.72 -0.87
N GLN A 5 -6.55 -3.77 -1.82
CA GLN A 5 -5.34 -3.12 -2.32
C GLN A 5 -4.73 -2.22 -1.23
N LEU A 6 -5.55 -1.39 -0.57
CA LEU A 6 -5.08 -0.55 0.55
C LEU A 6 -4.52 -1.38 1.72
N ALA A 7 -5.20 -2.46 2.10
CA ALA A 7 -4.73 -3.34 3.16
C ALA A 7 -3.43 -4.07 2.78
N GLY A 8 -3.30 -4.52 1.53
CA GLY A 8 -2.12 -5.21 1.04
C GLY A 8 -0.89 -4.29 0.95
N ASP A 9 -1.07 -3.07 0.45
CA ASP A 9 -0.06 -2.02 0.43
C ASP A 9 0.43 -1.72 1.86
N ALA A 10 -0.46 -1.30 2.76
CA ALA A 10 -0.08 -0.92 4.12
C ALA A 10 0.57 -2.06 4.92
N LEU A 11 0.18 -3.32 4.67
CA LEU A 11 0.80 -4.49 5.32
C LEU A 11 2.15 -4.84 4.68
N GLY A 12 2.26 -4.73 3.36
CA GLY A 12 3.48 -5.05 2.61
C GLY A 12 4.61 -4.04 2.86
N SER A 13 4.28 -2.76 3.04
CA SER A 13 5.24 -1.68 3.28
C SER A 13 6.06 -1.86 4.56
N LEU A 14 5.55 -2.63 5.54
CA LEU A 14 6.28 -3.00 6.76
C LEU A 14 7.55 -3.81 6.50
N VAL A 15 7.61 -4.51 5.36
CA VAL A 15 8.69 -5.43 5.00
C VAL A 15 9.28 -5.15 3.62
N GLU A 16 9.00 -3.98 3.05
CA GLU A 16 9.50 -3.61 1.75
C GLU A 16 11.04 -3.66 1.72
N PHE A 17 11.61 -4.16 0.63
CA PHE A 17 13.05 -4.41 0.44
C PHE A 17 13.70 -5.44 1.37
N GLN A 18 12.95 -6.09 2.26
CA GLN A 18 13.49 -7.19 3.07
C GLN A 18 13.51 -8.50 2.28
N SER A 19 14.54 -9.31 2.53
CA SER A 19 14.59 -10.68 2.05
C SER A 19 13.57 -11.57 2.78
N PRO A 20 13.10 -12.65 2.16
CA PRO A 20 12.22 -13.61 2.84
C PRO A 20 12.78 -14.16 4.16
N ASP A 21 14.10 -14.28 4.29
CA ASP A 21 14.75 -14.77 5.51
C ASP A 21 14.73 -13.73 6.64
N GLU A 22 14.90 -12.45 6.32
CA GLU A 22 14.71 -11.35 7.26
C GLU A 22 13.26 -11.26 7.73
N ILE A 23 12.30 -11.38 6.80
CA ILE A 23 10.88 -11.37 7.10
C ILE A 23 10.53 -12.52 8.05
N ARG A 24 10.95 -13.76 7.75
CA ARG A 24 10.64 -14.91 8.63
C ARG A 24 11.26 -14.77 10.03
N ARG A 25 12.41 -14.11 10.14
CA ARG A 25 13.07 -13.86 11.43
C ARG A 25 12.38 -12.76 12.24
N GLY A 26 11.90 -11.70 11.58
CA GLY A 26 11.17 -10.60 12.23
C GLY A 26 9.69 -10.90 12.49
N TYR A 27 9.07 -11.71 11.63
CA TYR A 27 7.66 -12.05 11.62
C TYR A 27 7.48 -13.58 11.48
N PRO A 28 7.77 -14.36 12.54
CA PRO A 28 7.72 -15.82 12.48
C PRO A 28 6.34 -16.38 12.12
N ASP A 29 5.26 -15.68 12.48
CA ASP A 29 3.87 -16.03 12.16
C ASP A 29 3.33 -15.34 10.89
N GLY A 30 4.21 -14.65 10.16
CA GLY A 30 3.91 -13.78 9.04
C GLY A 30 3.59 -12.34 9.46
N VAL A 31 3.56 -11.43 8.48
CA VAL A 31 3.12 -10.05 8.68
C VAL A 31 1.60 -10.06 8.74
N ARG A 32 1.02 -9.94 9.94
CA ARG A 32 -0.44 -10.11 10.15
C ARG A 32 -1.14 -8.87 10.68
N GLU A 33 -0.38 -7.97 11.28
CA GLU A 33 -0.89 -6.79 11.94
C GLU A 33 -0.42 -5.54 11.23
N LEU A 34 -1.31 -4.54 11.16
CA LEU A 34 -0.92 -3.19 10.77
C LEU A 34 -0.22 -2.55 11.98
N ALA A 35 1.02 -2.11 11.79
CA ALA A 35 1.86 -1.55 12.85
C ALA A 35 2.56 -0.29 12.36
N ASP A 36 3.07 0.51 13.30
CA ASP A 36 3.96 1.62 12.96
C ASP A 36 5.33 1.08 12.49
N GLY A 37 6.04 1.85 11.67
CA GLY A 37 7.42 1.57 11.26
C GLY A 37 7.54 1.17 9.79
N GLY A 38 8.28 0.09 9.53
CA GLY A 38 8.62 -0.34 8.17
C GLY A 38 9.66 0.55 7.49
N THR A 39 9.81 0.35 6.18
CA THR A 39 10.83 1.03 5.35
C THR A 39 10.70 2.55 5.37
N TRP A 40 9.47 3.05 5.45
CA TRP A 40 9.15 4.47 5.37
C TRP A 40 8.77 5.10 6.71
N ASN A 41 8.83 4.34 7.82
CA ASN A 41 8.43 4.76 9.15
C ASN A 41 6.99 5.35 9.18
N THR A 42 6.06 4.65 8.56
CA THR A 42 4.63 4.99 8.48
C THR A 42 3.90 4.67 9.78
N ILE A 43 2.71 5.25 9.97
CA ILE A 43 1.80 4.81 11.05
C ILE A 43 1.00 3.58 10.62
N ALA A 44 0.48 2.82 11.59
CA ALA A 44 -0.31 1.62 11.37
C ALA A 44 -1.48 1.87 10.38
N GLY A 45 -1.44 1.18 9.24
CA GLY A 45 -2.47 1.24 8.21
C GLY A 45 -2.35 2.43 7.25
N GLN A 46 -1.30 3.25 7.36
CA GLN A 46 -1.03 4.29 6.38
C GLN A 46 -0.64 3.65 5.02
N PRO A 47 -1.32 4.01 3.93
CA PRO A 47 -0.96 3.56 2.59
C PRO A 47 0.35 4.19 2.07
N THR A 48 0.95 3.58 1.05
CA THR A 48 2.02 4.19 0.24
C THR A 48 1.50 4.62 -1.14
N ASP A 49 2.44 4.93 -2.04
CA ASP A 49 2.20 5.37 -3.41
C ASP A 49 1.27 4.43 -4.20
N ASP A 50 1.34 3.11 -4.00
CA ASP A 50 0.45 2.14 -4.64
C ASP A 50 -1.04 2.52 -4.43
N SER A 51 -1.45 2.75 -3.18
CA SER A 51 -2.84 3.12 -2.88
C SER A 51 -3.14 4.59 -3.14
N GLU A 52 -2.18 5.49 -2.97
CA GLU A 52 -2.38 6.91 -3.29
C GLU A 52 -2.67 7.09 -4.78
N MET A 53 -1.90 6.42 -5.64
CA MET A 53 -2.11 6.40 -7.09
C MET A 53 -3.41 5.70 -7.47
N ALA A 54 -3.73 4.56 -6.83
CA ALA A 54 -5.01 3.89 -7.06
C ALA A 54 -6.22 4.77 -6.70
N LEU A 55 -6.13 5.51 -5.59
CA LEU A 55 -7.16 6.47 -5.17
C LEU A 55 -7.26 7.66 -6.13
N LEU A 56 -6.12 8.19 -6.59
CA LEU A 56 -6.09 9.27 -7.57
C LEU A 56 -6.78 8.84 -8.89
N LEU A 57 -6.43 7.66 -9.41
CA LEU A 57 -7.05 7.08 -10.59
C LEU A 57 -8.56 6.86 -10.38
N ALA A 58 -8.96 6.28 -9.25
CA ALA A 58 -10.38 6.06 -8.93
C ALA A 58 -11.17 7.37 -8.87
N ARG A 59 -10.61 8.42 -8.24
CA ARG A 59 -11.23 9.75 -8.16
C ARG A 59 -11.36 10.40 -9.53
N MET A 60 -10.34 10.28 -10.39
CA MET A 60 -10.39 10.78 -11.76
C MET A 60 -11.54 10.12 -12.52
N LEU A 61 -11.60 8.78 -12.52
CA LEU A 61 -12.64 8.03 -13.23
C LEU A 61 -14.06 8.39 -12.75
N VAL A 62 -14.26 8.58 -11.45
CA VAL A 62 -15.54 9.01 -10.89
C VAL A 62 -15.90 10.44 -11.32
N LYS A 63 -14.92 11.34 -11.41
CA LYS A 63 -15.12 12.75 -11.75
C LYS A 63 -15.39 12.97 -13.24
N THR A 64 -14.66 12.28 -14.12
CA THR A 64 -14.68 12.51 -15.57
C THR A 64 -15.57 11.52 -16.31
N GLY A 65 -15.82 10.34 -15.73
CA GLY A 65 -16.52 9.23 -16.40
C GLY A 65 -15.68 8.52 -17.47
N LEU A 66 -14.41 8.91 -17.66
CA LEU A 66 -13.49 8.32 -18.63
C LEU A 66 -12.04 8.45 -18.17
N TYR A 67 -11.16 7.59 -18.66
CA TYR A 67 -9.74 7.71 -18.39
C TYR A 67 -9.14 8.94 -19.09
N ASP A 68 -8.51 9.82 -18.32
CA ASP A 68 -7.73 10.97 -18.80
C ASP A 68 -6.25 10.78 -18.39
N PRO A 69 -5.32 10.59 -19.35
CA PRO A 69 -3.92 10.35 -19.06
C PRO A 69 -3.20 11.55 -18.45
N GLU A 70 -3.64 12.78 -18.72
CA GLU A 70 -3.02 13.97 -18.12
C GLU A 70 -3.48 14.15 -16.66
N ALA A 71 -4.72 13.76 -16.35
CA ALA A 71 -5.23 13.76 -14.98
C ALA A 71 -4.78 12.55 -14.14
N ALA A 72 -4.25 11.50 -14.78
CA ALA A 72 -3.74 10.28 -14.13
C ALA A 72 -2.21 10.31 -13.90
N ARG A 73 -1.59 11.47 -14.12
CA ARG A 73 -0.14 11.67 -14.07
C ARG A 73 0.33 12.24 -12.74
#